data_AF-A0A292SHV0-F1
#
_entry.id   AF-A0A292SHV0-F1
#
_cell.length_a   1.000
_cell.length_b   1.000
_cell.length_c   1.000
_cell.angle_alpha   90.00
_cell.angle_beta   90.00
_cell.angle_gamma   90.00
#
_symmetry.space_group_name_H-M   'P 1'
#
loop_
_entity.id
_entity.type
_entity.pdbx_description
1 polymer ?
#
loop_
_entity_poly.entity_id
_entity_poly.type
_entity_poly.pdbx_seq_one_letter_code
_entity_poly.pdbx_strand_id
1 'polypeptide(L)'
;MGRKKIIEIVLDTETTGLDYTKEKMVEFAAVRLENGKIKDEYQTLINPQQHIRKSSMAIHGITQEMVADAPTEEEAMPKILEFIGDYPIVAHNCIFDYTFLNEASLRTAGKELTNARIDSQQMFKEVYPDLFSHGLEALTNKFNVELNNHHRAMADTMGLALAYPKLKKLYLQKYDWEMKQLDNVEYLFERFLRIQQTVSTLQSELQDLKSVFKLYFEQGGEPIISQTGETLVYNSKQSFGYDLHQIKDVLEEVGAFDKAVKLNTGFVDRLVCGCRLDEEKRELIKDARQEITETRNIQIIKAGK
;
A
#
# COMPACT_ATOMS: atom_id res chain seq x y z
N MET A 1 -38.95 21.05 7.89
CA MET A 1 -38.38 19.68 7.86
C MET A 1 -37.00 19.72 8.50
N GLY A 2 -36.79 19.02 9.62
CA GLY A 2 -35.45 18.89 10.20
C GLY A 2 -34.53 18.21 9.18
N ARG A 3 -33.30 18.72 9.02
CA ARG A 3 -32.29 18.04 8.17
C ARG A 3 -32.17 16.60 8.65
N LYS A 4 -32.31 15.63 7.72
CA LYS A 4 -32.10 14.21 8.00
C LYS A 4 -30.70 14.06 8.62
N LYS A 5 -30.64 13.46 9.79
CA LYS A 5 -29.39 13.22 10.52
C LYS A 5 -28.57 12.18 9.75
N ILE A 6 -27.40 12.58 9.24
CA ILE A 6 -26.46 11.67 8.58
C ILE A 6 -25.47 11.22 9.64
N ILE A 7 -25.38 9.91 9.87
CA ILE A 7 -24.46 9.29 10.83
C ILE A 7 -23.49 8.41 10.05
N GLU A 8 -22.21 8.54 10.34
CA GLU A 8 -21.12 7.79 9.71
C GLU A 8 -20.08 7.45 10.79
N ILE A 9 -19.51 6.26 10.71
CA ILE A 9 -18.52 5.78 11.67
C ILE A 9 -17.16 5.78 10.98
N VAL A 10 -16.29 6.68 11.42
CA VAL A 10 -14.90 6.70 10.98
C VAL A 10 -14.12 5.75 11.87
N LEU A 11 -13.31 4.86 11.32
CA LEU A 11 -12.53 3.92 12.12
C LEU A 11 -11.17 3.62 11.52
N ASP A 12 -10.32 3.05 12.35
CA ASP A 12 -8.99 2.54 12.03
C ASP A 12 -8.64 1.38 12.98
N THR A 13 -7.82 0.45 12.51
CA THR A 13 -7.41 -0.75 13.25
C THR A 13 -5.91 -0.99 13.15
N GLU A 14 -5.31 -1.39 14.27
CA GLU A 14 -3.95 -1.93 14.28
C GLU A 14 -3.99 -3.44 14.46
N THR A 15 -3.08 -4.17 13.84
CA THR A 15 -3.15 -5.63 13.74
C THR A 15 -1.82 -6.32 14.01
N THR A 16 -1.87 -7.62 14.33
CA THR A 16 -0.66 -8.45 14.49
C THR A 16 0.13 -8.64 13.20
N GLY A 17 -0.47 -8.36 12.04
CA GLY A 17 0.11 -8.44 10.71
C GLY A 17 -0.92 -8.17 9.59
N LEU A 18 -0.52 -8.35 8.33
CA LEU A 18 -1.35 -7.94 7.17
C LEU A 18 -2.30 -9.02 6.63
N ASP A 19 -2.13 -10.30 7.01
CA ASP A 19 -2.93 -11.42 6.51
C ASP A 19 -4.17 -11.61 7.40
N TYR A 20 -5.30 -11.01 7.01
CA TYR A 20 -6.55 -11.05 7.78
C TYR A 20 -7.10 -12.46 8.05
N THR A 21 -6.63 -13.48 7.31
CA THR A 21 -7.04 -14.88 7.53
C THR A 21 -6.34 -15.53 8.73
N LYS A 22 -5.25 -14.94 9.22
CA LYS A 22 -4.41 -15.49 10.30
C LYS A 22 -4.15 -14.48 11.42
N GLU A 23 -4.06 -13.21 11.07
CA GLU A 23 -3.73 -12.12 11.97
C GLU A 23 -4.99 -11.59 12.66
N LYS A 24 -4.82 -10.92 13.79
CA LYS A 24 -5.92 -10.36 14.59
C LYS A 24 -5.69 -8.88 14.89
N MET A 25 -6.77 -8.18 15.24
CA MET A 25 -6.69 -6.80 15.71
C MET A 25 -6.02 -6.75 17.10
N VAL A 26 -5.27 -5.68 17.33
CA VAL A 26 -4.61 -5.34 18.62
C VAL A 26 -5.05 -3.98 19.15
N GLU A 27 -5.56 -3.10 18.29
CA GLU A 27 -6.21 -1.85 18.67
C GLU A 27 -7.37 -1.60 17.70
N PHE A 28 -8.48 -1.10 18.25
CA PHE A 28 -9.62 -0.61 17.50
C PHE A 28 -9.94 0.81 17.96
N ALA A 29 -10.17 1.70 17.01
CA ALA A 29 -10.67 3.04 17.28
C ALA A 29 -11.79 3.40 16.30
N ALA A 30 -12.80 4.11 16.80
CA ALA A 30 -13.87 4.63 15.98
C ALA A 30 -14.38 5.97 16.52
N VAL A 31 -14.83 6.82 15.60
CA VAL A 31 -15.43 8.12 15.87
C VAL A 31 -16.76 8.19 15.13
N ARG A 32 -17.81 8.55 15.88
CA ARG A 32 -19.13 8.80 15.32
C ARG A 32 -19.22 10.24 14.83
N LEU A 33 -19.44 10.39 13.54
CA LEU A 33 -19.78 11.66 12.92
C LEU A 33 -21.30 11.80 12.82
N GLU A 34 -21.82 12.97 13.23
CA GLU A 34 -23.18 13.40 12.93
C GLU A 34 -23.13 14.67 12.09
N ASN A 35 -23.60 14.57 10.85
CA ASN A 35 -23.52 15.64 9.85
C ASN A 35 -22.08 16.20 9.71
N GLY A 36 -21.09 15.31 9.69
CA GLY A 36 -19.66 15.64 9.56
C GLY A 36 -19.04 16.28 10.81
N LYS A 37 -19.70 16.22 11.97
CA LYS A 37 -19.15 16.67 13.25
C LYS A 37 -18.98 15.49 14.20
N ILE A 38 -17.85 15.44 14.88
CA ILE A 38 -17.57 14.45 15.92
C ILE A 38 -18.58 14.57 17.05
N LYS A 39 -19.11 13.44 17.49
CA LYS A 39 -20.10 13.34 18.56
C LYS A 39 -19.80 12.32 19.62
N ASP A 40 -19.10 11.26 19.24
CA ASP A 40 -18.77 10.18 20.15
C ASP A 40 -17.51 9.49 19.65
N GLU A 41 -16.80 8.85 20.56
CA GLU A 41 -15.51 8.21 20.32
C GLU A 41 -15.44 6.90 21.11
N TYR A 42 -14.88 5.87 20.51
CA TYR A 42 -14.64 4.58 21.14
C TYR A 42 -13.26 4.08 20.78
N GLN A 43 -12.50 3.61 21.78
CA GLN A 43 -11.19 3.02 21.59
C GLN A 43 -11.02 1.84 22.54
N THR A 44 -10.36 0.78 22.07
CA THR A 44 -9.92 -0.31 22.93
C THR A 44 -8.64 -0.94 22.38
N LEU A 45 -7.73 -1.32 23.27
CA LEU A 45 -6.76 -2.36 22.96
C LEU A 45 -7.47 -3.70 22.94
N ILE A 46 -6.92 -4.67 22.21
CA ILE A 46 -7.46 -6.00 22.07
C ILE A 46 -6.33 -7.00 22.30
N ASN A 47 -6.55 -7.96 23.21
CA ASN A 47 -5.66 -9.09 23.36
C ASN A 47 -5.88 -10.07 22.20
N PRO A 48 -4.92 -10.21 21.26
CA PRO A 48 -5.11 -11.07 20.09
C PRO A 48 -5.00 -12.56 20.45
N GLN A 49 -4.56 -12.90 21.68
CA GLN A 49 -4.22 -14.25 22.11
C GLN A 49 -3.23 -14.95 21.16
N GLN A 50 -2.39 -14.17 20.50
CA GLN A 50 -1.31 -14.63 19.64
C GLN A 50 -0.14 -13.63 19.64
N HIS A 51 0.96 -14.02 19.00
CA HIS A 51 2.17 -13.21 18.88
C HIS A 51 1.95 -12.01 17.94
N ILE A 52 2.32 -10.80 18.39
CA ILE A 52 2.38 -9.61 17.54
C ILE A 52 3.72 -9.60 16.78
N ARG A 53 3.69 -9.52 15.45
CA ARG A 53 4.92 -9.47 14.64
C ARG A 53 5.75 -8.24 14.98
N LYS A 54 7.08 -8.41 15.06
CA LYS A 54 8.03 -7.30 15.25
C LYS A 54 7.87 -6.18 14.22
N SER A 55 7.53 -6.52 12.98
CA SER A 55 7.29 -5.53 11.91
C SER A 55 6.07 -4.66 12.20
N SER A 56 5.00 -5.22 12.75
CA SER A 56 3.80 -4.46 13.11
C SER A 56 4.06 -3.61 14.36
N MET A 57 4.71 -4.19 15.39
CA MET A 57 5.15 -3.43 16.57
C MET A 57 6.03 -2.23 16.21
N ALA A 58 6.91 -2.36 15.21
CA ALA A 58 7.76 -1.26 14.76
C ALA A 58 6.99 -0.12 14.08
N ILE A 59 5.77 -0.38 13.62
CA ILE A 59 4.88 0.61 13.00
C ILE A 59 4.03 1.28 14.09
N HIS A 60 3.23 0.51 14.82
CA HIS A 60 2.22 1.05 15.73
C HIS A 60 2.66 1.15 17.21
N GLY A 61 3.81 0.58 17.57
CA GLY A 61 4.36 0.65 18.93
C GLY A 61 3.67 -0.24 19.98
N ILE A 62 2.49 -0.80 19.69
CA ILE A 62 1.76 -1.73 20.59
C ILE A 62 2.58 -3.01 20.84
N THR A 63 2.90 -3.28 22.11
CA THR A 63 3.65 -4.48 22.53
C THR A 63 2.74 -5.58 23.08
N GLN A 64 3.28 -6.80 23.22
CA GLN A 64 2.54 -7.93 23.80
C GLN A 64 2.09 -7.64 25.24
N GLU A 65 2.92 -6.93 26.01
CA GLU A 65 2.65 -6.55 27.40
C GLU A 65 1.51 -5.55 27.49
N MET A 66 1.41 -4.61 26.54
CA MET A 66 0.33 -3.62 26.50
C MET A 66 -1.05 -4.26 26.32
N VAL A 67 -1.12 -5.38 25.61
CA VAL A 67 -2.38 -6.08 25.31
C VAL A 67 -2.63 -7.30 26.19
N ALA A 68 -1.74 -7.64 27.12
CA ALA A 68 -1.84 -8.85 27.93
C ALA A 68 -3.13 -8.88 28.77
N ASP A 69 -3.47 -7.75 29.39
CA ASP A 69 -4.66 -7.58 30.24
C ASP A 69 -5.81 -6.85 29.50
N ALA A 70 -5.65 -6.61 28.19
CA ALA A 70 -6.70 -6.03 27.36
C ALA A 70 -7.83 -7.06 27.11
N PRO A 71 -9.07 -6.61 26.81
CA PRO A 71 -10.14 -7.53 26.44
C PRO A 71 -9.75 -8.35 25.22
N THR A 72 -10.11 -9.63 25.24
CA THR A 72 -10.00 -10.50 24.07
C THR A 72 -10.92 -10.03 22.95
N GLU A 73 -10.70 -10.54 21.73
CA GLU A 73 -11.59 -10.28 20.60
C GLU A 73 -13.05 -10.61 20.93
N GLU A 74 -13.32 -11.72 21.62
CA GLU A 74 -14.68 -12.13 22.06
C GLU A 74 -15.33 -11.12 23.02
N GLU A 75 -14.54 -10.50 23.91
CA GLU A 75 -15.03 -9.52 24.88
C GLU A 75 -15.19 -8.12 24.28
N ALA A 76 -14.33 -7.75 23.33
CA ALA A 76 -14.32 -6.42 22.71
C ALA A 76 -15.38 -6.26 21.62
N MET A 77 -15.61 -7.30 20.81
CA MET A 77 -16.48 -7.23 19.63
C MET A 77 -17.93 -6.82 19.92
N PRO A 78 -18.60 -7.27 21.00
CA PRO A 78 -19.96 -6.81 21.30
C PRO A 78 -20.10 -5.30 21.41
N LYS A 79 -19.15 -4.63 22.09
CA LYS A 79 -19.14 -3.16 22.24
C LYS A 79 -18.77 -2.45 20.95
N ILE A 80 -17.85 -3.03 20.17
CA ILE A 80 -17.46 -2.50 18.86
C ILE A 80 -18.68 -2.51 17.91
N LEU A 81 -19.38 -3.64 17.81
CA LEU A 81 -20.55 -3.79 16.95
C LEU A 81 -21.70 -2.89 17.41
N GLU A 82 -21.90 -2.73 18.73
CA GLU A 82 -22.88 -1.78 19.28
C GLU A 82 -22.57 -0.33 18.86
N PHE A 83 -21.30 0.08 18.96
CA PHE A 83 -20.88 1.44 18.58
C PHE A 83 -21.07 1.70 17.08
N ILE A 84 -20.70 0.72 16.24
CA ILE A 84 -20.80 0.83 14.78
C ILE A 84 -22.26 0.80 14.32
N GLY A 85 -23.09 -0.07 14.91
CA GLY A 85 -24.47 -0.31 14.49
C GLY A 85 -24.59 -0.64 13.00
N ASP A 86 -25.66 -0.17 12.36
CA ASP A 86 -25.90 -0.34 10.92
C ASP A 86 -25.39 0.86 10.09
N TYR A 87 -24.58 1.74 10.68
CA TYR A 87 -24.15 2.98 10.03
C TYR A 87 -23.02 2.73 9.02
N PRO A 88 -22.89 3.58 7.97
CA PRO A 88 -21.78 3.50 7.04
C PRO A 88 -20.42 3.60 7.75
N ILE A 89 -19.50 2.72 7.35
CA ILE A 89 -18.11 2.69 7.81
C ILE A 89 -17.26 3.50 6.84
N VAL A 90 -16.48 4.42 7.39
CA VAL A 90 -15.50 5.25 6.70
C VAL A 90 -14.12 4.88 7.21
N ALA A 91 -13.23 4.46 6.33
CA ALA A 91 -11.83 4.21 6.66
C ALA A 91 -10.93 4.65 5.49
N HIS A 92 -9.62 4.68 5.71
CA HIS A 92 -8.65 5.09 4.70
C HIS A 92 -7.91 3.86 4.18
N ASN A 93 -8.21 3.43 2.94
CA ASN A 93 -7.99 2.04 2.49
C ASN A 93 -8.94 1.05 3.21
N CYS A 94 -10.23 1.39 3.20
CA CYS A 94 -11.30 0.75 4.00
C CYS A 94 -11.39 -0.77 3.85
N ILE A 95 -10.93 -1.35 2.74
CA ILE A 95 -10.91 -2.80 2.56
C ILE A 95 -10.08 -3.52 3.63
N PHE A 96 -9.03 -2.89 4.15
CA PHE A 96 -8.18 -3.48 5.18
C PHE A 96 -8.95 -3.61 6.51
N ASP A 97 -9.33 -2.49 7.10
CA ASP A 97 -10.02 -2.45 8.40
C ASP A 97 -11.35 -3.21 8.38
N TYR A 98 -12.12 -3.04 7.30
CA TYR A 98 -13.41 -3.72 7.17
C TYR A 98 -13.23 -5.23 7.17
N THR A 99 -12.21 -5.75 6.48
CA THR A 99 -11.99 -7.20 6.42
C THR A 99 -11.58 -7.74 7.78
N PHE A 100 -10.68 -7.08 8.51
CA PHE A 100 -10.31 -7.50 9.87
C PHE A 100 -11.51 -7.50 10.82
N LEU A 101 -12.31 -6.43 10.78
CA LEU A 101 -13.51 -6.32 11.59
C LEU A 101 -14.57 -7.38 11.21
N ASN A 102 -14.76 -7.64 9.93
CA ASN A 102 -15.70 -8.64 9.43
C ASN A 102 -15.30 -10.06 9.85
N GLU A 103 -14.02 -10.40 9.74
CA GLU A 103 -13.49 -11.69 10.19
C GLU A 103 -13.63 -11.86 11.71
N ALA A 104 -13.37 -10.81 12.49
CA ALA A 104 -13.61 -10.83 13.93
C ALA A 104 -15.10 -11.00 14.27
N SER A 105 -15.99 -10.34 13.52
CA SER A 105 -17.45 -10.51 13.67
C SER A 105 -17.90 -11.93 13.33
N LEU A 106 -17.35 -12.53 12.27
CA LEU A 106 -17.62 -13.92 11.91
C LEU A 106 -17.16 -14.90 13.00
N ARG A 107 -15.95 -14.71 13.54
CA ARG A 107 -15.40 -15.58 14.61
C ARG A 107 -16.18 -15.48 15.92
N THR A 108 -16.55 -14.27 16.32
CA THR A 108 -17.11 -14.00 17.67
C THR A 108 -18.64 -14.01 17.71
N ALA A 109 -19.30 -13.57 16.64
CA ALA A 109 -20.74 -13.41 16.58
C ALA A 109 -21.41 -14.28 15.48
N GLY A 110 -20.63 -14.94 14.63
CA GLY A 110 -21.15 -15.78 13.54
C GLY A 110 -21.91 -14.98 12.47
N LYS A 111 -21.62 -13.68 12.32
CA LYS A 111 -22.33 -12.78 11.40
C LYS A 111 -21.35 -11.93 10.60
N GLU A 112 -21.66 -11.77 9.32
CA GLU A 112 -21.01 -10.80 8.45
C GLU A 112 -21.51 -9.39 8.74
N LEU A 113 -20.63 -8.41 8.53
CA LEU A 113 -21.00 -7.01 8.49
C LEU A 113 -21.75 -6.70 7.20
N THR A 114 -22.81 -5.91 7.31
CA THR A 114 -23.62 -5.46 6.17
C THR A 114 -23.53 -3.95 5.94
N ASN A 115 -22.68 -3.27 6.71
CA ASN A 115 -22.50 -1.82 6.66
C ASN A 115 -22.03 -1.37 5.28
N ALA A 116 -22.56 -0.22 4.84
CA ALA A 116 -22.02 0.45 3.66
C ALA A 116 -20.54 0.84 3.92
N ARG A 117 -19.69 0.69 2.90
CA ARG A 117 -18.26 0.96 2.98
C ARG A 117 -17.91 2.22 2.21
N ILE A 118 -17.14 3.10 2.83
CA ILE A 118 -16.66 4.34 2.22
C ILE A 118 -15.14 4.37 2.35
N ASP A 119 -14.45 4.23 1.22
CA ASP A 119 -13.00 4.34 1.17
C ASP A 119 -12.57 5.78 0.89
N SER A 120 -12.12 6.46 1.94
CA SER A 120 -11.63 7.84 1.83
C SER A 120 -10.36 7.97 0.99
N GLN A 121 -9.54 6.92 0.87
CA GLN A 121 -8.36 6.93 0.01
C GLN A 121 -8.77 6.98 -1.47
N GLN A 122 -9.77 6.17 -1.85
CA GLN A 122 -10.30 6.20 -3.21
C GLN A 122 -10.94 7.55 -3.52
N MET A 123 -11.77 8.07 -2.60
CA MET A 123 -12.35 9.41 -2.75
C MET A 123 -11.27 10.48 -2.94
N PHE A 124 -10.16 10.37 -2.20
CA PHE A 124 -9.05 11.31 -2.31
C PHE A 124 -8.34 11.23 -3.66
N LYS A 125 -8.13 10.03 -4.19
CA LYS A 125 -7.61 9.80 -5.55
C LYS A 125 -8.49 10.41 -6.63
N GLU A 126 -9.81 10.29 -6.49
CA GLU A 126 -10.77 10.84 -7.46
C GLU A 126 -10.81 12.38 -7.44
N VAL A 127 -10.72 12.99 -6.25
CA VAL A 127 -10.71 14.45 -6.10
C VAL A 127 -9.37 15.06 -6.51
N TYR A 128 -8.25 14.41 -6.22
CA TYR A 128 -6.90 14.92 -6.50
C TYR A 128 -6.03 13.86 -7.19
N PRO A 129 -6.30 13.52 -8.46
CA PRO A 129 -5.58 12.45 -9.17
C PRO A 129 -4.10 12.76 -9.40
N ASP A 130 -3.71 14.04 -9.41
CA ASP A 130 -2.35 14.48 -9.73
C ASP A 130 -1.37 14.46 -8.53
N LEU A 131 -1.83 14.07 -7.33
CA LEU A 131 -0.97 13.97 -6.16
C LEU A 131 -0.10 12.72 -6.22
N PHE A 132 1.14 12.84 -5.74
CA PHE A 132 2.10 11.73 -5.69
C PHE A 132 1.72 10.63 -4.69
N SER A 133 1.04 10.99 -3.60
CA SER A 133 0.57 10.07 -2.56
C SER A 133 -0.86 10.40 -2.18
N HIS A 134 -1.61 9.35 -1.85
CA HIS A 134 -2.97 9.43 -1.33
C HIS A 134 -3.12 8.74 0.01
N GLY A 135 -2.01 8.51 0.73
CA GLY A 135 -2.05 8.01 2.11
C GLY A 135 -2.66 9.03 3.08
N LEU A 136 -2.91 8.59 4.32
CA LEU A 136 -3.56 9.42 5.34
C LEU A 136 -2.78 10.69 5.63
N GLU A 137 -1.46 10.62 5.75
CA GLU A 137 -0.59 11.78 5.93
C GLU A 137 -0.74 12.82 4.80
N ALA A 138 -0.82 12.36 3.54
CA ALA A 138 -1.03 13.25 2.40
C ALA A 138 -2.42 13.91 2.46
N LEU A 139 -3.44 13.17 2.90
CA LEU A 139 -4.79 13.66 3.09
C LEU A 139 -4.87 14.72 4.20
N THR A 140 -4.32 14.44 5.38
CA THR A 140 -4.35 15.36 6.53
C THR A 140 -3.56 16.63 6.23
N ASN A 141 -2.36 16.51 5.63
CA ASN A 141 -1.57 17.63 5.16
C ASN A 141 -2.34 18.48 4.13
N LYS A 142 -3.01 17.86 3.15
CA LYS A 142 -3.79 18.59 2.13
C LYS A 142 -4.89 19.45 2.74
N PHE A 143 -5.46 19.03 3.88
CA PHE A 143 -6.55 19.73 4.55
C PHE A 143 -6.14 20.48 5.82
N ASN A 144 -4.84 20.64 6.06
CA ASN A 144 -4.24 21.28 7.23
C ASN A 144 -4.81 20.71 8.55
N VAL A 145 -4.81 19.37 8.65
CA VAL A 145 -5.18 18.64 9.87
C VAL A 145 -3.89 18.10 10.48
N GLU A 146 -3.68 18.38 11.76
CA GLU A 146 -2.54 17.82 12.50
C GLU A 146 -2.72 16.32 12.72
N LEU A 147 -1.68 15.55 12.42
CA LEU A 147 -1.65 14.10 12.63
C LEU A 147 -0.52 13.78 13.61
N ASN A 148 -0.84 13.81 14.90
CA ASN A 148 0.11 13.51 15.98
C ASN A 148 -0.01 12.02 16.34
N ASN A 149 1.11 11.33 16.55
CA ASN A 149 1.17 9.89 16.84
C ASN A 149 0.56 9.01 15.73
N HIS A 150 0.95 9.25 14.47
CA HIS A 150 0.59 8.39 13.34
C HIS A 150 0.89 6.91 13.63
N HIS A 151 0.05 6.00 13.13
CA HIS A 151 0.05 4.56 13.45
C HIS A 151 -0.41 4.22 14.87
N ARG A 152 -1.27 5.07 15.41
CA ARG A 152 -2.13 4.73 16.55
C ARG A 152 -3.55 4.86 16.08
N ALA A 153 -4.38 3.84 16.31
CA ALA A 153 -5.69 3.75 15.67
C ALA A 153 -6.54 5.01 15.92
N MET A 154 -6.56 5.53 17.15
CA MET A 154 -7.35 6.73 17.48
C MET A 154 -6.77 8.02 16.87
N ALA A 155 -5.45 8.14 16.77
CA ALA A 155 -4.82 9.29 16.12
C ALA A 155 -5.19 9.35 14.63
N ASP A 156 -5.11 8.20 13.96
CA ASP A 156 -5.40 8.07 12.54
C ASP A 156 -6.90 8.22 12.27
N THR A 157 -7.75 7.62 13.12
CA THR A 157 -9.21 7.83 13.10
C THR A 157 -9.59 9.30 13.25
N MET A 158 -8.98 10.02 14.20
CA MET A 158 -9.24 11.44 14.43
C MET A 158 -8.78 12.31 13.26
N GLY A 159 -7.56 12.05 12.75
CA GLY A 159 -7.03 12.73 11.57
C GLY A 159 -7.95 12.56 10.36
N LEU A 160 -8.43 11.34 10.13
CA LEU A 160 -9.41 11.06 9.10
C LEU A 160 -10.76 11.75 9.37
N ALA A 161 -11.28 11.68 10.60
CA ALA A 161 -12.57 12.26 10.97
C ALA A 161 -12.61 13.80 10.78
N LEU A 162 -11.48 14.48 10.96
CA LEU A 162 -11.35 15.92 10.74
C LEU A 162 -11.17 16.27 9.25
N ALA A 163 -10.49 15.43 8.47
CA ALA A 163 -10.24 15.66 7.04
C ALA A 163 -11.43 15.25 6.14
N TYR A 164 -12.06 14.12 6.47
CA TYR A 164 -13.10 13.46 5.67
C TYR A 164 -14.29 14.36 5.31
N PRO A 165 -14.86 15.19 6.19
CA PRO A 165 -15.99 16.05 5.83
C PRO A 165 -15.65 17.04 4.71
N LYS A 166 -14.41 17.56 4.68
CA LYS A 166 -13.93 18.46 3.61
C LYS A 166 -13.75 17.68 2.31
N LEU A 167 -13.13 16.50 2.38
CA LEU A 167 -12.97 15.61 1.22
C LEU A 167 -14.32 15.22 0.62
N LYS A 168 -15.26 14.75 1.44
CA LYS A 168 -16.61 14.35 1.02
C LYS A 168 -17.33 15.48 0.30
N LYS A 169 -17.23 16.71 0.81
CA LYS A 169 -17.81 17.88 0.16
C LYS A 169 -17.26 18.06 -1.27
N LEU A 170 -15.94 17.99 -1.45
CA LEU A 170 -15.30 18.13 -2.76
C LEU A 170 -15.66 16.97 -3.69
N TYR A 171 -15.70 15.75 -3.16
CA TYR A 171 -16.12 14.56 -3.90
C TYR A 171 -17.52 14.72 -4.47
N LEU A 172 -18.49 15.12 -3.65
CA LEU A 172 -19.87 15.36 -4.08
C LEU A 172 -19.96 16.50 -5.10
N GLN A 173 -19.17 17.57 -4.95
CA GLN A 173 -19.12 18.65 -5.95
C GLN A 173 -18.59 18.17 -7.30
N LYS A 174 -17.56 17.32 -7.30
CA LYS A 174 -17.02 16.70 -8.50
C LYS A 174 -18.08 15.79 -9.15
N TYR A 175 -18.71 14.93 -8.37
CA TYR A 175 -19.79 14.05 -8.84
C TYR A 175 -20.96 14.84 -9.45
N ASP A 176 -21.40 15.92 -8.81
CA ASP A 176 -22.44 16.80 -9.35
C ASP A 176 -22.04 17.44 -10.69
N TRP A 177 -20.75 17.78 -10.85
CA TRP A 177 -20.23 18.29 -12.12
C TRP A 177 -20.20 17.19 -13.20
N GLU A 178 -19.76 15.98 -12.85
CA GLU A 178 -19.73 14.81 -13.74
C GLU A 178 -21.14 14.42 -14.22
N MET A 179 -22.12 14.43 -13.31
CA MET A 179 -23.51 14.17 -13.66
C MET A 179 -24.06 15.18 -14.69
N LYS A 180 -23.66 16.45 -14.61
CA LYS A 180 -24.02 17.47 -15.61
C LYS A 180 -23.30 17.27 -16.95
N GLN A 181 -22.21 16.51 -16.97
CA GLN A 181 -21.50 16.20 -18.21
C GLN A 181 -22.21 15.13 -19.04
N LEU A 182 -23.14 14.36 -18.45
CA LEU A 182 -23.85 13.29 -19.15
C LEU A 182 -24.66 13.77 -20.36
N ASP A 183 -25.11 15.03 -20.35
CA ASP A 183 -25.81 15.63 -21.49
C ASP A 183 -24.88 15.96 -22.67
N ASN A 184 -23.56 15.80 -22.52
CA ASN A 184 -22.55 16.17 -23.50
C ASN A 184 -21.63 14.99 -23.87
N VAL A 185 -22.08 13.74 -23.68
CA VAL A 185 -21.22 12.55 -23.83
C VAL A 185 -20.60 12.40 -25.21
N GLU A 186 -21.30 12.75 -26.29
CA GLU A 186 -20.75 12.65 -27.65
C GLU A 186 -19.56 13.62 -27.83
N TYR A 187 -19.71 14.86 -27.36
CA TYR A 187 -18.63 15.84 -27.40
C TYR A 187 -17.42 15.40 -26.55
N LEU A 188 -17.68 14.81 -25.38
CA LEU A 188 -16.64 14.32 -24.49
C LEU A 188 -15.91 13.12 -25.07
N PHE A 189 -16.60 12.25 -25.80
CA PHE A 189 -15.97 11.14 -26.51
C PHE A 189 -15.02 11.64 -27.61
N GLU A 190 -15.45 12.63 -28.40
CA GLU A 190 -14.58 13.28 -29.40
C GLU A 190 -13.36 13.95 -28.75
N ARG A 191 -13.54 14.61 -27.61
CA ARG A 191 -12.43 15.18 -26.83
C ARG A 191 -11.49 14.10 -26.31
N PHE A 192 -12.03 12.99 -25.82
CA PHE A 192 -11.28 11.84 -25.34
C PHE A 192 -10.38 11.28 -26.44
N LEU A 193 -10.91 11.06 -27.65
CA LEU A 193 -10.14 10.58 -28.81
C LEU A 193 -8.98 11.52 -29.16
N ARG A 194 -9.21 12.85 -29.15
CA ARG A 194 -8.15 13.85 -29.41
C ARG A 194 -7.02 13.78 -28.37
N ILE A 195 -7.39 13.64 -27.09
CA ILE A 195 -6.40 13.52 -26.01
C ILE A 195 -5.61 12.21 -26.16
N GLN A 196 -6.29 11.09 -26.43
CA GLN A 196 -5.64 9.81 -26.62
C GLN A 196 -4.63 9.84 -27.79
N GLN A 197 -4.99 10.47 -28.90
CA GLN A 197 -4.08 10.67 -30.02
C GLN A 197 -2.86 11.50 -29.63
N THR A 198 -3.07 12.60 -28.89
CA THR A 198 -1.97 13.46 -28.41
C THR A 198 -1.03 12.69 -27.49
N VAL A 199 -1.56 11.90 -26.55
CA VAL A 199 -0.75 11.05 -25.66
C VAL A 199 0.06 10.04 -26.45
N SER A 200 -0.52 9.42 -27.48
CA SER A 200 0.20 8.48 -28.34
C SER A 200 1.38 9.15 -29.07
N THR A 201 1.19 10.35 -29.59
CA THR A 201 2.27 11.13 -30.21
C THR A 201 3.38 11.46 -29.21
N LEU A 202 3.03 11.96 -28.02
CA LEU A 202 4.00 12.26 -26.97
C LEU A 202 4.77 11.02 -26.49
N GLN A 203 4.10 9.85 -26.43
CA GLN A 203 4.75 8.59 -26.09
C GLN A 203 5.77 8.16 -27.15
N SER A 204 5.46 8.36 -28.43
CA SER A 204 6.39 8.09 -29.53
C SER A 204 7.62 9.00 -29.43
N GLU A 205 7.42 10.30 -29.23
CA GLU A 205 8.52 11.26 -29.08
C GLU A 205 9.40 10.92 -27.86
N LEU A 206 8.79 10.54 -26.74
CA LEU A 206 9.52 10.09 -25.55
C LEU A 206 10.37 8.84 -25.83
N GLN A 207 9.89 7.94 -26.69
CA GLN A 207 10.63 6.74 -27.09
C GLN A 207 11.82 7.07 -27.99
N ASP A 208 11.66 8.04 -28.90
CA ASP A 208 12.75 8.54 -29.74
C ASP A 208 13.82 9.20 -28.86
N LEU A 209 13.43 10.06 -27.92
CA LEU A 209 14.36 10.69 -26.96
C LEU A 209 15.14 9.66 -26.14
N LYS A 210 14.47 8.63 -25.60
CA LYS A 210 15.14 7.51 -24.92
C LYS A 210 16.15 6.82 -25.83
N SER A 211 15.84 6.64 -27.10
CA SER A 211 16.75 6.02 -28.07
C SER A 211 17.97 6.91 -28.33
N VAL A 212 17.79 8.23 -28.44
CA VAL A 212 18.90 9.20 -28.54
C VAL A 212 19.80 9.15 -27.32
N PHE A 213 19.23 9.17 -26.11
CA PHE A 213 20.03 9.10 -24.88
C PHE A 213 20.80 7.79 -24.78
N LYS A 214 20.19 6.67 -25.18
CA LYS A 214 20.88 5.38 -25.24
C LYS A 214 22.12 5.46 -26.14
N LEU A 215 21.96 6.00 -27.35
CA LEU A 215 23.07 6.17 -28.29
C LEU A 215 24.17 7.11 -27.73
N TYR A 216 23.78 8.19 -27.05
CA TYR A 216 24.73 9.11 -26.40
C TYR A 216 25.61 8.37 -25.38
N PHE A 217 25.02 7.56 -24.51
CA PHE A 217 25.79 6.79 -23.53
C PHE A 217 26.59 5.64 -24.16
N GLU A 218 26.06 4.97 -25.18
CA GLU A 218 26.80 3.94 -25.94
C GLU A 218 28.04 4.51 -26.66
N GLN A 219 28.02 5.81 -26.99
CA GLN A 219 29.18 6.54 -27.53
C GLN A 219 30.13 7.08 -26.46
N GLY A 220 29.95 6.71 -25.18
CA GLY A 220 30.82 7.13 -24.08
C GLY A 220 30.41 8.46 -23.43
N GLY A 221 29.15 8.86 -23.57
CA GLY A 221 28.61 10.05 -22.91
C GLY A 221 28.60 9.94 -21.38
N GLU A 222 28.91 11.04 -20.70
CA GLU A 222 28.87 11.16 -19.25
C GLU A 222 27.46 11.49 -18.73
N PRO A 223 27.12 11.24 -17.45
CA PRO A 223 25.85 11.61 -16.85
C PRO A 223 25.44 13.08 -17.10
N ILE A 224 24.17 13.29 -17.43
CA ILE A 224 23.63 14.63 -17.73
C ILE A 224 22.81 15.12 -16.55
N ILE A 225 23.05 16.36 -16.09
CA ILE A 225 22.31 16.99 -15.00
C ILE A 225 21.37 18.05 -15.57
N SER A 226 20.09 17.97 -15.20
CA SER A 226 19.06 18.95 -15.59
C SER A 226 19.22 20.26 -14.82
N GLN A 227 18.55 21.34 -15.28
CA GLN A 227 18.48 22.60 -14.53
C GLN A 227 17.77 22.46 -13.17
N THR A 228 16.89 21.48 -13.05
CA THR A 228 16.13 21.15 -11.85
C THR A 228 16.86 20.15 -10.94
N GLY A 229 18.07 19.71 -11.32
CA GLY A 229 18.96 18.89 -10.50
C GLY A 229 18.76 17.38 -10.62
N GLU A 230 17.90 16.89 -11.52
CA GLU A 230 17.83 15.47 -11.83
C GLU A 230 19.00 15.04 -12.72
N THR A 231 19.53 13.84 -12.44
CA THR A 231 20.64 13.28 -13.20
C THR A 231 20.15 12.12 -14.07
N LEU A 232 20.38 12.22 -15.38
CA LEU A 232 20.21 11.13 -16.33
C LEU A 232 21.47 10.26 -16.31
N VAL A 233 21.30 8.98 -16.01
CA VAL A 233 22.37 7.97 -15.97
C VAL A 233 22.03 6.78 -16.84
N TYR A 234 23.06 6.06 -17.28
CA TYR A 234 22.92 4.79 -17.99
C TYR A 234 23.52 3.68 -17.16
N ASN A 235 22.66 3.04 -16.37
CA ASN A 235 23.09 2.04 -15.43
C ASN A 235 23.22 0.70 -16.12
N SER A 236 24.41 0.12 -16.00
CA SER A 236 24.66 -1.27 -16.30
C SER A 236 24.36 -2.12 -15.08
N LYS A 237 23.51 -3.13 -15.25
CA LYS A 237 23.34 -4.20 -14.30
C LYS A 237 23.81 -5.49 -14.93
N GLN A 238 24.92 -6.01 -14.42
CA GLN A 238 25.35 -7.37 -14.72
C GLN A 238 24.38 -8.34 -14.06
N SER A 239 23.86 -9.26 -14.85
CA SER A 239 23.06 -10.38 -14.38
C SER A 239 23.88 -11.65 -14.53
N PHE A 240 23.93 -12.39 -13.42
CA PHE A 240 24.67 -13.63 -13.33
C PHE A 240 23.69 -14.80 -13.38
N GLY A 241 24.12 -15.85 -14.07
CA GLY A 241 23.56 -17.19 -14.03
C GLY A 241 24.42 -18.14 -13.21
N TYR A 242 23.93 -19.36 -13.09
CA TYR A 242 24.72 -20.48 -12.61
C TYR A 242 24.70 -21.57 -13.66
N ASP A 243 25.84 -22.20 -13.91
CA ASP A 243 25.88 -23.44 -14.68
C ASP A 243 25.33 -24.58 -13.82
N LEU A 244 24.04 -24.86 -14.01
CA LEU A 244 23.33 -25.86 -13.22
C LEU A 244 23.90 -27.27 -13.39
N HIS A 245 24.68 -27.57 -14.44
CA HIS A 245 25.32 -28.88 -14.57
C HIS A 245 26.46 -29.05 -13.58
N GLN A 246 27.21 -27.98 -13.29
CA GLN A 246 28.35 -28.01 -12.36
C GLN A 246 27.91 -28.13 -10.90
N ILE A 247 26.69 -27.70 -10.59
CA ILE A 247 26.15 -27.68 -9.21
C ILE A 247 24.94 -28.61 -9.04
N LYS A 248 24.64 -29.44 -10.05
CA LYS A 248 23.48 -30.34 -10.05
C LYS A 248 23.50 -31.26 -8.84
N ASP A 249 24.59 -32.00 -8.66
CA ASP A 249 24.71 -33.01 -7.61
C ASP A 249 24.59 -32.38 -6.21
N VAL A 250 25.20 -31.21 -6.03
CA VAL A 250 25.11 -30.41 -4.79
C VAL A 250 23.68 -29.95 -4.53
N LEU A 251 22.98 -29.47 -5.56
CA LEU A 251 21.60 -28.99 -5.46
C LEU A 251 20.59 -30.14 -5.23
N GLU A 252 20.85 -31.33 -5.77
CA GLU A 252 20.04 -32.53 -5.53
C GLU A 252 20.24 -33.05 -4.11
N GLU A 253 21.48 -33.08 -3.60
CA GLU A 253 21.80 -33.51 -2.23
C GLU A 253 21.07 -32.66 -1.17
N VAL A 254 20.96 -31.35 -1.40
CA VAL A 254 20.27 -30.43 -0.49
C VAL A 254 18.78 -30.26 -0.79
N GLY A 255 18.23 -31.03 -1.75
CA GLY A 255 16.81 -30.99 -2.12
C GLY A 255 16.35 -29.66 -2.73
N ALA A 256 17.26 -28.90 -3.35
CA ALA A 256 17.02 -27.56 -3.89
C ALA A 256 17.00 -27.50 -5.42
N PHE A 257 17.36 -28.57 -6.13
CA PHE A 257 17.48 -28.60 -7.60
C PHE A 257 16.20 -28.14 -8.32
N ASP A 258 15.04 -28.74 -8.02
CA ASP A 258 13.76 -28.38 -8.64
C ASP A 258 13.35 -26.91 -8.40
N LYS A 259 13.73 -26.37 -7.24
CA LYS A 259 13.48 -24.97 -6.90
C LYS A 259 14.44 -24.04 -7.63
N ALA A 260 15.71 -24.41 -7.76
CA ALA A 260 16.72 -23.63 -8.48
C ALA A 260 16.40 -23.50 -9.97
N VAL A 261 15.90 -24.58 -10.60
CA VAL A 261 15.47 -24.57 -12.01
C VAL A 261 14.25 -23.65 -12.22
N LYS A 262 13.31 -23.60 -11.26
CA LYS A 262 12.04 -22.85 -11.39
C LYS A 262 12.11 -21.40 -10.95
N LEU A 263 12.88 -21.08 -9.90
CA LEU A 263 12.82 -19.79 -9.19
C LEU A 263 13.95 -18.83 -9.55
N ASN A 264 14.75 -19.12 -10.59
CA ASN A 264 15.87 -18.32 -11.10
C ASN A 264 17.07 -18.13 -10.14
N THR A 265 18.04 -17.32 -10.55
CA THR A 265 19.30 -17.03 -9.84
C THR A 265 19.15 -16.42 -8.46
N GLY A 266 18.09 -15.66 -8.19
CA GLY A 266 17.86 -15.06 -6.88
C GLY A 266 17.52 -16.09 -5.78
N PHE A 267 17.04 -17.28 -6.14
CA PHE A 267 16.92 -18.38 -5.19
C PHE A 267 18.29 -18.98 -4.83
N VAL A 268 19.14 -19.21 -5.83
CA VAL A 268 20.49 -19.77 -5.63
C VAL A 268 21.37 -18.80 -4.83
N ASP A 269 21.32 -17.50 -5.13
CA ASP A 269 22.02 -16.47 -4.34
C ASP A 269 21.63 -16.51 -2.84
N ARG A 270 20.33 -16.66 -2.54
CA ARG A 270 19.85 -16.78 -1.15
C ARG A 270 20.25 -18.08 -0.49
N LEU A 271 20.34 -19.17 -1.27
CA LEU A 271 20.80 -20.46 -0.79
C LEU A 271 22.27 -20.37 -0.36
N VAL A 272 23.12 -19.78 -1.20
CA VAL A 272 24.55 -19.53 -0.92
C VAL A 272 24.75 -18.64 0.30
N CYS A 273 23.96 -17.56 0.43
CA CYS A 273 24.04 -16.63 1.56
C CYS A 273 23.39 -17.15 2.85
N GLY A 274 22.72 -18.30 2.82
CA GLY A 274 22.07 -18.90 3.98
C GLY A 274 23.01 -19.76 4.83
N CYS A 275 22.61 -20.06 6.07
CA CYS A 275 23.42 -20.83 7.03
C CYS A 275 23.35 -22.36 6.84
N ARG A 276 22.72 -22.83 5.76
CA ARG A 276 22.36 -24.25 5.55
C ARG A 276 23.37 -25.05 4.71
N LEU A 277 24.32 -24.37 4.07
CA LEU A 277 25.38 -25.00 3.29
C LEU A 277 26.68 -24.98 4.10
N ASP A 278 27.43 -26.07 4.01
CA ASP A 278 28.84 -26.06 4.40
C ASP A 278 29.67 -25.20 3.44
N GLU A 279 30.86 -24.81 3.89
CA GLU A 279 31.68 -23.84 3.15
C GLU A 279 32.18 -24.40 1.81
N GLU A 280 32.43 -25.71 1.71
CA GLU A 280 32.89 -26.37 0.50
C GLU A 280 31.81 -26.35 -0.61
N LYS A 281 30.57 -26.71 -0.28
CA LYS A 281 29.43 -26.62 -1.20
C LYS A 281 29.10 -25.19 -1.57
N ARG A 282 29.31 -24.24 -0.63
CA ARG A 282 29.11 -22.82 -0.88
C ARG A 282 30.09 -22.29 -1.93
N GLU A 283 31.37 -22.66 -1.84
CA GLU A 283 32.38 -22.27 -2.83
C GLU A 283 32.12 -22.93 -4.19
N LEU A 284 31.77 -24.23 -4.23
CA LEU A 284 31.38 -24.91 -5.48
C LEU A 284 30.22 -24.22 -6.19
N ILE A 285 29.20 -23.77 -5.44
CA ILE A 285 28.08 -23.05 -6.04
C ILE A 285 28.52 -21.67 -6.55
N LYS A 286 29.38 -20.95 -5.82
CA LYS A 286 29.92 -19.66 -6.26
C LYS A 286 30.78 -19.79 -7.52
N ASP A 287 31.59 -20.83 -7.63
CA ASP A 287 32.46 -21.07 -8.80
C ASP A 287 31.68 -21.38 -10.07
N ALA A 288 30.48 -21.96 -9.95
CA ALA A 288 29.58 -22.18 -11.07
C ALA A 288 28.85 -20.90 -11.53
N ARG A 289 29.07 -19.75 -10.88
CA ARG A 289 28.47 -18.48 -11.25
C ARG A 289 29.06 -17.99 -12.57
N GLN A 290 28.21 -17.75 -13.56
CA GLN A 290 28.60 -17.23 -14.87
C GLN A 290 27.93 -15.88 -15.13
N GLU A 291 28.65 -14.93 -15.70
CA GLU A 291 28.05 -13.70 -16.20
C GLU A 291 27.28 -14.00 -17.49
N ILE A 292 25.97 -13.78 -17.52
CA ILE A 292 25.12 -14.18 -18.66
C ILE A 292 24.74 -12.98 -19.51
N THR A 293 24.40 -11.84 -18.89
CA THR A 293 23.96 -10.66 -19.65
C THR A 293 24.19 -9.38 -18.87
N GLU A 294 24.76 -8.39 -19.54
CA GLU A 294 24.77 -7.01 -19.09
C GLU A 294 23.49 -6.32 -19.57
N THR A 295 22.60 -5.92 -18.66
CA THR A 295 21.42 -5.13 -19.02
C THR A 295 21.69 -3.67 -18.72
N ARG A 296 21.63 -2.82 -19.75
CA ARG A 296 21.82 -1.38 -19.59
C ARG A 296 20.49 -0.64 -19.72
N ASN A 297 20.18 0.22 -18.75
CA ASN A 297 18.94 0.99 -18.72
C ASN A 297 19.18 2.45 -18.38
N ILE A 298 18.46 3.32 -19.07
CA ILE A 298 18.39 4.74 -18.73
C ILE A 298 17.60 4.91 -17.44
N GLN A 299 18.14 5.68 -16.50
CA GLN A 299 17.47 6.03 -15.25
C GLN A 299 17.60 7.52 -14.98
N ILE A 300 16.57 8.08 -14.33
CA ILE A 300 16.56 9.46 -13.84
C ILE A 300 16.66 9.43 -12.33
N ILE A 301 17.75 9.95 -11.79
CA ILE A 301 17.95 10.13 -10.35
C ILE A 301 17.40 11.50 -9.97
N LYS A 302 16.47 11.55 -9.02
CA LYS A 302 15.89 12.81 -8.56
C LYS A 302 16.89 13.62 -7.73
N ALA A 303 16.79 14.94 -7.77
CA ALA A 303 17.61 15.83 -6.95
C ALA A 303 17.53 15.46 -5.46
N GLY A 304 18.69 15.37 -4.79
CA GLY A 304 18.78 15.16 -3.34
C GLY A 304 18.65 13.71 -2.85
N LYS A 305 18.82 12.71 -3.72
CA LYS A 305 18.94 11.29 -3.35
C LYS A 305 20.33 10.73 -3.63
#